data_AF-A0A7S3K3F8-F1
#
_entry.id   AF-A0A7S3K3F8-F1
#
_cell.length_a   1.000
_cell.length_b   1.000
_cell.length_c   1.000
_cell.angle_alpha   90.00
_cell.angle_beta   90.00
_cell.angle_gamma   90.00
#
_symmetry.space_group_name_H-M   'P 1'
#
loop_
_entity.id
_entity.type
_entity.pdbx_description
1 polymer ?
#
loop_
_entity_poly.entity_id
_entity_poly.type
_entity_poly.pdbx_seq_one_letter_code
_entity_poly.pdbx_strand_id
1 'polypeptide(L)'
;EIGEKTLGPNHPDLATRLNNLAGLLENQGKYDEAKLLYERAIEIDKKIYGPNHAGVATNLSNLAGLLKKQGKYDEAKPLLLYERAIEILEVERAIEIWEKVHGPNHPPALRTCY
;
A
#
# COMPACT_ATOMS: atom_id res chain seq x y z
N GLU A 1 7.09 -12.79 -23.47
CA GLU A 1 8.27 -12.71 -22.59
C GLU A 1 8.99 -11.38 -22.80
N ILE A 2 8.43 -10.27 -22.30
CA ILE A 2 9.07 -8.94 -22.38
C ILE A 2 8.59 -8.15 -21.17
N GLY A 3 9.45 -7.95 -20.18
CA GLY A 3 9.13 -7.15 -19.00
C GLY A 3 10.29 -7.07 -18.02
N GLU A 4 11.05 -8.16 -17.87
CA GLU A 4 12.21 -8.16 -16.95
C GLU A 4 13.45 -7.47 -17.53
N LYS A 5 13.60 -7.38 -18.86
CA LYS A 5 14.82 -6.85 -19.48
C LYS A 5 14.85 -5.34 -19.70
N THR A 6 13.73 -4.63 -19.57
CA THR A 6 13.65 -3.21 -20.01
C THR A 6 13.43 -2.20 -18.88
N LEU A 7 12.97 -2.62 -17.71
CA LEU A 7 12.37 -1.70 -16.75
C LEU A 7 13.18 -1.49 -15.45
N GLY A 8 14.29 -2.21 -15.28
CA GLY A 8 15.11 -2.16 -14.08
C GLY A 8 14.44 -2.82 -12.86
N PRO A 9 15.20 -3.18 -11.83
CA PRO A 9 14.71 -3.95 -10.68
C PRO A 9 13.73 -3.19 -9.76
N ASN A 10 13.45 -1.93 -10.04
CA ASN A 10 12.57 -1.06 -9.24
C ASN A 10 11.49 -0.43 -10.13
N HIS A 11 10.88 -1.17 -11.05
CA HIS A 11 9.78 -0.65 -11.85
C HIS A 11 8.44 -0.78 -11.09
N PRO A 12 7.52 0.19 -11.20
CA PRO A 12 6.19 0.09 -10.60
C PRO A 12 5.44 -1.20 -10.96
N ASP A 13 5.48 -1.58 -12.25
CA ASP A 13 4.85 -2.81 -12.72
C ASP A 13 5.40 -4.07 -12.05
N LEU A 14 6.64 -4.03 -11.56
CA LEU A 14 7.22 -5.16 -10.82
C LEU A 14 6.55 -5.31 -9.45
N ALA A 15 6.32 -4.20 -8.72
CA ALA A 15 5.60 -4.24 -7.45
C ALA A 15 4.17 -4.79 -7.64
N THR A 16 3.45 -4.33 -8.66
CA THR A 16 2.11 -4.83 -8.99
C THR A 16 2.11 -6.32 -9.33
N ARG A 17 3.07 -6.78 -10.14
CA ARG A 17 3.20 -8.21 -10.49
C ARG A 17 3.51 -9.08 -9.27
N LEU A 18 4.40 -8.61 -8.39
CA LEU A 18 4.74 -9.32 -7.15
C LEU A 18 3.54 -9.41 -6.21
N ASN A 19 2.78 -8.31 -6.04
CA ASN A 19 1.55 -8.31 -5.25
C ASN A 19 0.53 -9.32 -5.79
N ASN A 20 0.29 -9.32 -7.11
CA ASN A 20 -0.64 -10.26 -7.73
C ASN A 20 -0.19 -11.72 -7.56
N LEU A 21 1.11 -11.99 -7.73
CA LEU A 21 1.67 -13.33 -7.52
C LEU A 21 1.52 -13.76 -6.05
N ALA A 22 1.75 -12.85 -5.09
CA ALA A 22 1.55 -13.12 -3.68
C ALA A 22 0.10 -13.53 -3.38
N GLY A 23 -0.89 -12.82 -3.93
CA GLY A 23 -2.31 -13.18 -3.79
C GLY A 23 -2.66 -14.54 -4.38
N LEU A 24 -2.02 -14.94 -5.50
CA LEU A 24 -2.19 -16.29 -6.05
C LEU A 24 -1.60 -17.37 -5.13
N LEU A 25 -0.41 -17.12 -4.55
CA LEU A 25 0.23 -18.05 -3.62
C LEU A 25 -0.56 -18.17 -2.31
N GLU A 26 -1.11 -17.06 -1.82
CA GLU A 26 -2.01 -17.03 -0.68
C GLU A 26 -3.25 -17.92 -0.91
N ASN A 27 -3.87 -17.85 -2.08
CA ASN A 27 -4.99 -18.71 -2.44
C ASN A 27 -4.60 -20.20 -2.55
N GLN A 28 -3.32 -20.50 -2.79
CA GLN A 28 -2.77 -21.85 -2.80
C GLN A 28 -2.29 -22.32 -1.41
N GLY A 29 -2.44 -21.49 -0.36
CA GLY A 29 -1.97 -21.80 0.99
C GLY A 29 -0.47 -21.64 1.20
N LYS A 30 0.26 -21.10 0.20
CA LYS A 30 1.71 -20.87 0.25
C LYS A 30 2.02 -19.52 0.89
N TYR A 31 1.68 -19.41 2.18
CA TYR A 31 1.67 -18.13 2.86
C TYR A 31 3.05 -17.51 3.08
N ASP A 32 4.09 -18.31 3.33
CA ASP A 32 5.44 -17.77 3.57
C ASP A 32 6.05 -17.20 2.27
N GLU A 33 5.82 -17.87 1.14
CA GLU A 33 6.21 -17.33 -0.18
C GLU A 33 5.43 -16.05 -0.50
N ALA A 34 4.12 -16.01 -0.22
CA ALA A 34 3.29 -14.82 -0.42
C ALA A 34 3.78 -13.64 0.44
N LYS A 35 4.15 -13.87 1.70
CA LYS A 35 4.67 -12.83 2.62
C LYS A 35 5.90 -12.15 2.02
N LEU A 36 6.89 -12.91 1.57
CA LEU A 36 8.12 -12.38 0.98
C LEU A 36 7.85 -11.53 -0.28
N LEU A 37 6.87 -11.92 -1.09
CA LEU A 37 6.50 -11.18 -2.29
C LEU A 37 5.80 -9.86 -1.96
N TYR A 38 4.89 -9.84 -0.98
CA TYR A 38 4.28 -8.59 -0.51
C TYR A 38 5.33 -7.64 0.09
N GLU A 39 6.24 -8.14 0.92
CA GLU A 39 7.34 -7.35 1.50
C GLU A 39 8.22 -6.72 0.41
N ARG A 40 8.57 -7.50 -0.61
CA ARG A 40 9.35 -7.00 -1.75
C ARG A 40 8.59 -5.95 -2.57
N ALA A 41 7.28 -6.11 -2.77
CA ALA A 41 6.44 -5.11 -3.45
C ALA A 41 6.40 -3.78 -2.66
N ILE A 42 6.28 -3.86 -1.33
CA ILE A 42 6.35 -2.70 -0.42
C ILE A 42 7.68 -1.95 -0.59
N GLU A 43 8.81 -2.65 -0.58
CA GLU A 43 10.13 -2.04 -0.72
C GLU A 43 10.31 -1.32 -2.06
N ILE A 44 9.82 -1.92 -3.15
CA ILE A 44 9.88 -1.32 -4.48
C ILE A 44 9.04 -0.04 -4.52
N ASP A 45 7.78 -0.09 -4.07
CA ASP A 45 6.91 1.10 -4.08
C ASP A 45 7.45 2.22 -3.19
N LYS A 46 7.98 1.87 -2.00
CA LYS A 46 8.64 2.85 -1.12
C LYS A 46 9.82 3.54 -1.80
N LYS A 47 10.61 2.81 -2.58
CA LYS A 47 11.80 3.34 -3.25
C LYS A 47 11.46 4.24 -4.43
N ILE A 48 10.38 3.94 -5.15
CA ILE A 48 9.96 4.70 -6.33
C ILE A 48 9.15 5.94 -5.94
N TYR A 49 8.15 5.74 -5.08
CA TYR A 49 7.11 6.74 -4.81
C TYR A 49 7.22 7.36 -3.41
N GLY A 50 8.04 6.78 -2.54
CA GLY A 50 8.15 7.17 -1.15
C GLY A 50 7.22 6.37 -0.22
N PRO A 51 7.42 6.49 1.10
CA PRO A 51 6.75 5.67 2.11
C PRO A 51 5.26 5.94 2.30
N ASN A 52 4.74 7.05 1.76
CA ASN A 52 3.38 7.52 1.97
C ASN A 52 2.51 7.41 0.71
N HIS A 53 2.90 6.55 -0.23
CA HIS A 53 2.17 6.37 -1.48
C HIS A 53 1.07 5.32 -1.33
N ALA A 54 -0.10 5.54 -1.94
CA ALA A 54 -1.21 4.58 -1.99
C ALA A 54 -0.83 3.14 -2.39
N GLY A 55 0.19 2.96 -3.23
CA GLY A 55 0.73 1.63 -3.57
C GLY A 55 1.34 0.90 -2.36
N VAL A 56 2.06 1.63 -1.51
CA VAL A 56 2.60 1.11 -0.24
C VAL A 56 1.46 0.71 0.69
N ALA A 57 0.42 1.56 0.82
CA ALA A 57 -0.77 1.26 1.61
C ALA A 57 -1.43 -0.04 1.14
N THR A 58 -1.71 -0.17 -0.16
CA THR A 58 -2.33 -1.36 -0.77
C THR A 58 -1.54 -2.65 -0.45
N ASN A 59 -0.21 -2.62 -0.59
CA ASN A 59 0.61 -3.79 -0.30
C ASN A 59 0.64 -4.12 1.21
N LEU A 60 0.61 -3.09 2.09
CA LEU A 60 0.50 -3.27 3.54
C LEU A 60 -0.83 -3.93 3.93
N SER A 61 -1.96 -3.51 3.34
CA SER A 61 -3.28 -4.10 3.60
C SER A 61 -3.29 -5.58 3.23
N ASN A 62 -2.71 -5.95 2.08
CA ASN A 62 -2.66 -7.33 1.62
C ASN A 62 -1.79 -8.20 2.53
N LEU A 63 -0.61 -7.71 2.94
CA LEU A 63 0.24 -8.41 3.90
C LEU A 63 -0.45 -8.59 5.27
N ALA A 64 -1.16 -7.56 5.75
CA ALA A 64 -1.94 -7.67 6.97
C ALA A 64 -3.08 -8.68 6.84
N GLY A 65 -3.75 -8.74 5.69
CA GLY A 65 -4.78 -9.73 5.37
C GLY A 65 -4.24 -11.16 5.43
N LEU A 66 -3.08 -11.40 4.82
CA LEU A 66 -2.37 -12.68 4.88
C LEU A 66 -2.07 -13.09 6.32
N LEU A 67 -1.50 -12.18 7.13
CA LEU A 67 -1.17 -12.46 8.53
C LEU A 67 -2.41 -12.75 9.38
N LYS A 68 -3.52 -12.05 9.13
CA LYS A 68 -4.82 -12.34 9.78
C LYS A 68 -5.33 -13.73 9.43
N LYS A 69 -5.20 -14.18 8.17
CA LYS A 69 -5.56 -15.56 7.78
C LYS A 69 -4.72 -16.62 8.49
N GLN A 70 -3.47 -16.30 8.84
CA GLN A 70 -2.59 -17.15 9.65
C GLN A 70 -2.82 -17.02 11.17
N GLY A 71 -3.75 -16.17 11.63
CA GLY A 71 -3.98 -15.91 13.06
C GLY A 71 -2.90 -15.03 13.73
N LYS A 72 -2.00 -14.43 12.95
CA LYS A 72 -0.89 -13.59 13.43
C LYS A 72 -1.32 -12.13 13.58
N TYR A 73 -2.30 -11.88 14.44
CA TYR A 73 -2.90 -10.56 14.62
C TYR A 73 -1.91 -9.51 15.14
N ASP A 74 -0.95 -9.91 15.98
CA ASP A 74 0.07 -9.01 16.53
C ASP A 74 1.03 -8.49 15.46
N GLU A 75 1.34 -9.31 14.44
CA GLU A 75 2.13 -8.87 13.28
C GLU A 75 1.28 -8.03 12.30
N ALA A 76 -0.02 -8.31 12.17
CA ALA A 76 -0.92 -7.60 11.24
C ALA A 76 -1.27 -6.18 11.72
N LYS A 77 -1.45 -5.99 13.03
CA LYS A 77 -1.87 -4.70 13.62
C LYS A 77 -0.97 -3.52 13.25
N PRO A 78 0.37 -3.58 13.37
CA PRO A 78 1.23 -2.45 13.01
C PRO A 78 1.15 -2.10 11.52
N LEU A 79 0.93 -3.08 10.64
CA LEU A 79 0.79 -2.84 9.20
C LEU A 79 -0.49 -2.06 8.87
N LEU A 80 -1.61 -2.42 9.49
CA LEU A 80 -2.89 -1.70 9.35
C LEU A 80 -2.81 -0.28 9.90
N LEU A 81 -2.12 -0.08 11.03
CA LEU A 81 -1.90 1.26 11.57
C LEU A 81 -1.06 2.12 10.63
N TYR A 82 -0.06 1.52 9.98
CA TYR A 82 0.78 2.22 9.02
C TYR A 82 0.00 2.56 7.74
N GLU A 83 -0.73 1.61 7.16
CA GLU A 83 -1.68 1.87 6.06
C GLU A 83 -2.60 3.05 6.39
N ARG A 84 -3.25 3.01 7.56
CA ARG A 84 -4.18 4.07 7.97
C ARG A 84 -3.50 5.43 8.12
N ALA A 85 -2.26 5.44 8.63
CA ALA A 85 -1.48 6.67 8.71
C ALA A 85 -1.20 7.26 7.32
N ILE A 86 -0.92 6.41 6.32
CA ILE A 86 -0.72 6.85 4.93
C ILE A 86 -2.00 7.50 4.39
N GLU A 87 -3.17 6.87 4.57
CA GLU A 87 -4.45 7.42 4.12
C GLU A 87 -4.76 8.80 4.74
N ILE A 88 -4.52 8.95 6.04
CA ILE A 88 -4.73 10.22 6.74
C ILE A 88 -3.82 11.30 6.15
N LEU A 89 -2.53 10.99 5.94
CA LEU A 89 -1.57 11.93 5.35
C LEU A 89 -1.94 12.34 3.92
N GLU A 90 -2.46 11.41 3.11
CA GLU A 90 -2.94 11.72 1.76
C GLU A 90 -4.14 12.66 1.79
N VAL A 91 -5.09 12.45 2.72
CA VAL A 91 -6.24 13.34 2.92
C VAL A 91 -5.81 14.72 3.40
N GLU A 92 -4.94 14.81 4.41
CA GLU A 92 -4.41 16.08 4.92
C GLU A 92 -3.71 16.88 3.81
N ARG A 93 -2.85 16.22 3.02
CA ARG A 93 -2.20 16.86 1.87
C ARG A 93 -3.23 17.37 0.85
N ALA A 94 -4.28 16.61 0.58
CA ALA A 94 -5.33 17.05 -0.34
C ALA A 94 -6.08 18.29 0.17
N ILE A 95 -6.33 18.37 1.49
CA ILE A 95 -6.92 19.55 2.15
C ILE A 95 -6.01 20.77 1.97
N GLU A 96 -4.73 20.65 2.31
CA GLU A 96 -3.78 21.75 2.19
C GLU A 96 -3.70 22.30 0.76
N ILE A 97 -3.69 21.42 -0.23
CA ILE A 97 -3.68 21.81 -1.65
C ILE A 97 -4.98 22.55 -1.99
N TRP A 98 -6.12 22.03 -1.55
CA TRP A 98 -7.42 22.65 -1.79
C TRP A 98 -7.51 24.05 -1.16
N GLU A 99 -7.09 24.20 0.10
CA GLU A 99 -7.08 25.47 0.83
C GLU A 99 -6.15 26.50 0.18
N LYS A 100 -4.99 26.08 -0.32
CA LYS A 100 -4.09 26.95 -1.09
C LYS A 100 -4.73 27.50 -2.37
N VAL A 101 -5.59 26.71 -3.02
CA VAL A 101 -6.21 27.09 -4.30
C VAL A 101 -7.52 27.88 -4.09
N HIS A 102 -8.31 27.54 -3.07
CA HIS A 102 -9.68 28.04 -2.88
C HIS A 102 -9.86 28.92 -1.64
N GLY A 103 -8.84 29.05 -0.80
CA GLY A 103 -8.91 29.72 0.50
C GLY A 103 -9.51 28.85 1.60
N PRO A 104 -9.62 29.35 2.85
CA PRO A 104 -10.00 28.56 4.02
C PRO A 104 -11.49 28.14 4.07
N ASN A 105 -12.24 28.31 2.98
CA ASN A 105 -13.69 28.14 2.94
C ASN A 105 -14.12 26.68 2.69
N HIS A 106 -13.82 25.79 3.65
CA HIS A 106 -14.29 24.40 3.83
C HIS A 106 -14.48 23.51 2.56
N PRO A 107 -13.68 22.44 2.39
CA PRO A 107 -13.91 21.44 1.35
C PRO A 107 -15.24 20.67 1.59
N PRO A 108 -16.08 20.44 0.55
CA PRO A 108 -17.41 19.84 0.71
C PRO A 108 -17.43 18.41 1.29
N ALA A 109 -16.34 17.65 1.17
CA ALA A 109 -16.31 16.21 1.45
C ALA A 109 -15.83 15.83 2.88
N LEU A 110 -15.40 16.80 3.70
CA LEU A 110 -14.67 16.50 4.95
C LEU A 110 -15.44 16.79 6.24
N ARG A 111 -16.74 17.15 6.13
CA ARG A 111 -17.56 17.50 7.31
C ARG A 111 -18.46 16.37 7.84
N THR A 112 -18.51 15.19 7.22
CA THR A 112 -19.53 14.18 7.55
C THR A 112 -18.99 12.83 8.02
N CYS A 113 -18.03 12.80 8.95
CA CYS A 113 -17.63 11.58 9.66
C CYS A 113 -17.24 11.84 11.15
N TYR A 114 -18.08 12.56 11.90
CA TYR A 114 -18.09 12.46 13.38
C TYR A 114 -19.38 11.80 13.85
#